data_AF-F6V1S5-F1
#
_entry.id   AF-F6V1S5-F1
#
_cell.length_a   1.000
_cell.length_b   1.000
_cell.length_c   1.000
_cell.angle_alpha   90.00
_cell.angle_beta   90.00
_cell.angle_gamma   90.00
#
_symmetry.space_group_name_H-M   'P 1'
#
loop_
_entity.id
_entity.type
_entity.pdbx_description
1 polymer ?
#
loop_
_entity_poly.entity_id
_entity_poly.type
_entity_poly.pdbx_seq_one_letter_code
_entity_poly.pdbx_strand_id
1 'polypeptide(L)'
;MPQETVTENLQANLERASQLHENELVIELGIDRFLKWLGVYTILLIALVAKISEFIGQSTSCYPAYNTSGYDRKFIEYATSFCWESVTTSDITTPEGCLVEGVKSNMKLLPNPKAAIYFIRWLPQVMLVQAFLFAVPSICWHFVVGGRLAGHVRFIQLLLNDMYEAFRKLPTADYENKPYDESSECFN
;
A
#
# COMPACT_ATOMS: atom_id res chain seq x y z
N MET A 1 19.05 -28.01 45.87
CA MET A 1 18.87 -26.54 45.77
C MET A 1 19.63 -25.86 44.60
N PRO A 2 19.80 -26.46 43.39
CA PRO A 2 20.34 -25.71 42.24
C PRO A 2 19.25 -25.17 41.29
N GLN A 3 17.96 -25.43 41.53
CA GLN A 3 16.90 -25.06 40.60
C GLN A 3 16.50 -23.58 40.68
N GLU A 4 16.55 -22.94 41.85
CA GLU A 4 16.12 -21.54 42.02
C GLU A 4 17.03 -20.55 41.30
N THR A 5 18.34 -20.77 41.31
CA THR A 5 19.32 -19.87 40.67
C THR A 5 19.22 -19.85 39.16
N VAL A 6 18.84 -20.98 38.54
CA VAL A 6 18.65 -21.06 37.08
C VAL A 6 17.42 -20.27 36.64
N THR A 7 16.31 -20.38 37.39
CA THR A 7 15.07 -19.64 37.10
C THR A 7 15.22 -18.13 37.26
N GLU A 8 15.94 -17.65 38.29
CA GLU A 8 16.19 -16.21 38.48
C GLU A 8 17.06 -15.64 37.36
N ASN A 9 18.12 -16.35 36.96
CA ASN A 9 18.99 -15.93 35.86
C ASN A 9 18.23 -15.91 34.52
N LEU A 10 17.31 -16.86 34.31
CA LEU A 10 16.46 -16.91 33.13
C LEU A 10 15.50 -15.71 33.09
N GLN A 11 14.85 -15.37 34.21
CA GLN A 11 13.96 -14.22 34.31
C GLN A 11 14.69 -12.89 34.10
N ALA A 12 15.86 -12.71 34.72
CA ALA A 12 16.66 -11.49 34.56
C ALA A 12 17.13 -11.27 33.10
N ASN A 13 17.46 -12.35 32.39
CA ASN A 13 17.81 -12.28 30.97
C ASN A 13 16.60 -12.01 30.08
N LEU A 14 15.42 -12.54 30.43
CA LEU A 14 14.15 -12.23 29.77
C LEU A 14 13.77 -10.75 29.93
N GLU A 15 13.98 -10.17 31.11
CA GLU A 15 13.71 -8.75 31.38
C GLU A 15 14.66 -7.84 30.59
N ARG A 16 15.96 -8.14 30.54
CA ARG A 16 16.92 -7.39 29.69
C ARG A 16 16.58 -7.49 28.20
N ALA A 17 16.20 -8.67 27.73
CA ALA A 17 15.75 -8.89 26.36
C ALA A 17 14.50 -8.07 26.02
N SER A 18 13.61 -7.87 26.99
CA SER A 18 12.40 -7.04 26.81
C SER A 18 12.72 -5.55 26.68
N GLN A 19 13.75 -5.05 27.40
CA GLN A 19 14.09 -3.62 27.43
C GLN A 19 14.93 -3.13 26.26
N LEU A 20 15.57 -4.02 25.48
CA LEU A 20 16.32 -3.65 24.26
C LEU A 20 15.41 -3.27 23.07
N HIS A 21 14.18 -2.83 23.34
CA HIS A 21 13.04 -2.79 22.42
C HIS A 21 13.07 -1.69 21.34
N GLU A 22 14.10 -0.84 21.30
CA GLU A 22 14.10 0.37 20.46
C GLU A 22 14.60 0.17 19.03
N ASN A 23 15.16 -0.99 18.67
CA ASN A 23 15.55 -1.23 17.29
C ASN A 23 14.32 -1.71 16.50
N GLU A 24 13.81 -0.83 15.64
CA GLU A 24 12.70 -1.07 14.71
C GLU A 24 13.07 -2.24 13.77
N LEU A 25 12.60 -3.43 14.14
CA LEU A 25 12.86 -4.64 13.39
C LEU A 25 11.95 -4.64 12.16
N VAL A 26 12.53 -4.46 10.98
CA VAL A 26 11.77 -4.45 9.72
C VAL A 26 11.33 -5.88 9.39
N ILE A 27 10.02 -6.12 9.56
CA ILE A 27 9.39 -7.44 9.39
C ILE A 27 8.85 -7.63 7.96
N GLU A 28 8.74 -6.54 7.19
CA GLU A 28 8.37 -6.57 5.78
C GLU A 28 9.61 -6.82 4.92
N LEU A 29 9.50 -7.71 3.93
CA LEU A 29 10.53 -7.81 2.89
C LEU A 29 10.58 -6.46 2.14
N GLY A 30 11.78 -5.99 1.81
CA GLY A 30 11.95 -4.72 1.10
C GLY A 30 11.18 -4.64 -0.23
N ILE A 31 10.98 -5.78 -0.89
CA ILE A 31 10.19 -5.91 -2.13
C ILE A 31 8.70 -5.67 -1.86
N ASP A 32 8.17 -6.21 -0.76
CA ASP A 32 6.76 -6.04 -0.39
C ASP A 32 6.47 -4.58 -0.02
N ARG A 33 7.39 -3.94 0.69
CA ARG A 33 7.33 -2.51 1.00
C ARG A 33 7.37 -1.64 -0.26
N PHE A 34 8.19 -1.99 -1.25
CA PHE A 34 8.23 -1.28 -2.54
C PHE A 34 6.95 -1.47 -3.34
N LEU A 35 6.42 -2.69 -3.42
CA LEU A 35 5.16 -3.01 -4.09
C LEU A 35 3.98 -2.28 -3.46
N LYS A 36 3.90 -2.26 -2.13
CA LYS A 36 2.91 -1.47 -1.39
C LYS A 36 3.06 0.01 -1.69
N TRP A 37 4.29 0.52 -1.72
CA TRP A 37 4.52 1.94 -1.95
C TRP A 37 4.09 2.35 -3.36
N LEU A 38 4.51 1.58 -4.36
CA LEU A 38 4.16 1.78 -5.76
C LEU A 38 2.67 1.56 -6.01
N GLY A 39 2.08 0.46 -5.52
CA GLY A 39 0.69 0.13 -5.78
C GLY A 39 -0.31 1.02 -5.05
N VAL A 40 -0.11 1.28 -3.76
CA VAL A 40 -1.07 2.03 -2.95
C VAL A 40 -0.85 3.53 -3.11
N TYR A 41 0.36 4.06 -2.85
CA TYR A 41 0.56 5.51 -2.88
C TYR A 41 0.51 6.10 -4.28
N THR A 42 1.02 5.40 -5.31
CA THR A 42 0.96 5.93 -6.69
C THR A 42 -0.48 6.00 -7.18
N ILE A 43 -1.28 4.94 -6.98
CA ILE A 43 -2.69 4.94 -7.41
C ILE A 43 -3.49 5.95 -6.61
N LEU A 44 -3.26 6.06 -5.30
CA LEU A 44 -3.91 7.06 -4.45
C LEU A 44 -3.58 8.49 -4.89
N LEU A 45 -2.32 8.76 -5.21
CA LEU A 45 -1.88 10.08 -5.70
C LEU A 45 -2.56 10.41 -7.04
N ILE A 46 -2.58 9.47 -7.98
CA ILE A 46 -3.24 9.66 -9.29
C ILE A 46 -4.74 9.90 -9.11
N ALA A 47 -5.41 9.13 -8.25
CA ALA A 47 -6.83 9.30 -7.96
C ALA A 47 -7.14 10.66 -7.34
N LEU A 48 -6.29 11.12 -6.41
CA LEU A 48 -6.41 12.43 -5.78
C LEU A 48 -6.23 13.57 -6.79
N VAL A 49 -5.21 13.49 -7.65
CA VAL A 49 -5.00 14.46 -8.73
C VAL A 49 -6.17 14.48 -9.70
N ALA A 50 -6.68 13.31 -10.09
CA ALA A 50 -7.85 13.22 -10.96
C ALA A 50 -9.08 13.87 -10.32
N LYS A 51 -9.34 13.65 -9.03
CA LYS A 51 -10.45 14.29 -8.31
C LYS A 51 -10.30 15.79 -8.13
N ILE A 52 -9.09 16.27 -7.85
CA ILE A 52 -8.83 17.71 -7.79
C ILE A 52 -9.03 18.35 -9.17
N SER A 53 -8.61 17.67 -10.24
CA SER A 53 -8.79 18.18 -11.60
C SER A 53 -10.27 18.29 -12.00
N GLU A 54 -11.11 17.35 -11.55
CA GLU A 54 -12.56 17.36 -11.74
C GLU A 54 -13.24 18.50 -10.95
N PHE A 55 -12.64 18.95 -9.84
CA PHE A 55 -13.16 20.07 -9.05
C PHE A 55 -12.82 21.44 -9.65
N ILE A 56 -11.65 21.58 -10.27
CA ILE A 56 -11.15 22.87 -10.77
C ILE A 56 -11.58 23.13 -12.22
N GLY A 57 -11.71 22.08 -13.04
CA GLY A 57 -12.09 22.17 -14.44
C GLY A 57 -13.48 21.64 -14.72
N GLN A 58 -14.28 22.37 -15.50
CA GLN A 58 -15.49 21.82 -16.11
C GLN A 58 -15.07 20.64 -17.01
N SER A 59 -15.47 19.42 -16.64
CA SER A 59 -15.04 18.17 -17.30
C SER A 59 -15.56 18.00 -18.73
N THR A 60 -16.53 18.84 -19.13
CA THR A 60 -17.11 18.88 -20.48
C THR A 60 -17.39 20.32 -20.87
N SER A 61 -17.17 20.69 -22.13
CA SER A 61 -17.61 21.96 -22.68
C SER A 61 -18.84 21.75 -23.57
N CYS A 62 -19.93 22.43 -23.26
CA CYS A 62 -21.16 22.37 -24.04
C CYS A 62 -21.26 23.62 -24.91
N TYR A 63 -21.32 23.42 -26.23
CA TYR A 63 -21.53 24.50 -27.18
C TYR A 63 -22.98 24.49 -27.68
N PRO A 64 -23.74 25.59 -27.51
CA PRO A 64 -25.09 25.68 -28.04
C PRO A 64 -25.07 25.69 -29.58
N ALA A 65 -25.95 24.92 -30.20
CA ALA A 65 -25.92 24.65 -31.65
C ALA A 65 -26.38 25.81 -32.57
N TYR A 66 -26.63 27.02 -32.05
CA TYR A 66 -27.10 28.15 -32.86
C TYR A 66 -26.46 29.48 -32.47
N ASN A 67 -26.16 30.29 -33.50
CA ASN A 67 -25.67 31.66 -33.41
C ASN A 67 -26.71 32.57 -32.75
N THR A 68 -26.69 32.69 -31.43
CA THR A 68 -27.34 33.81 -30.77
C THR A 68 -26.31 34.58 -29.96
N SER A 69 -25.97 35.75 -30.46
CA SER A 69 -25.07 36.75 -29.88
C SER A 69 -25.67 37.37 -28.60
N GLY A 70 -25.93 36.55 -27.58
CA GLY A 70 -26.61 37.01 -26.37
C GLY A 70 -26.77 35.99 -25.23
N TYR A 71 -26.12 34.83 -25.28
CA TYR A 71 -26.18 33.91 -24.13
C TYR A 71 -25.35 34.46 -22.96
N ASP A 72 -26.02 34.66 -21.83
CA ASP A 72 -25.39 35.03 -20.57
C ASP A 72 -24.43 33.90 -20.12
N ARG A 73 -23.32 34.27 -19.48
CA ARG A 73 -22.29 33.34 -18.98
C ARG A 73 -22.90 32.28 -18.05
N LYS A 74 -23.93 32.67 -17.29
CA LYS A 74 -24.68 31.80 -16.37
C LYS A 74 -25.45 30.68 -17.10
N PHE A 75 -25.94 30.95 -18.30
CA PHE A 75 -26.66 29.96 -19.10
C PHE A 75 -25.71 28.89 -19.63
N ILE A 76 -24.51 29.28 -20.08
CA ILE A 76 -23.47 28.35 -20.53
C ILE A 76 -23.00 27.45 -19.38
N GLU A 77 -22.84 28.02 -18.18
CA GLU A 77 -22.47 27.28 -16.98
C GLU A 77 -23.55 26.26 -16.57
N TYR A 78 -24.83 26.67 -16.58
CA TYR A 78 -25.96 25.77 -16.35
C TYR A 78 -26.06 24.65 -17.40
N ALA A 79 -25.93 24.98 -18.69
CA ALA A 79 -26.00 23.98 -19.75
C ALA A 79 -24.85 22.96 -19.64
N THR A 80 -23.68 23.42 -19.20
CA THR A 80 -22.51 22.57 -18.98
C THR A 80 -22.71 21.61 -17.81
N SER A 81 -23.21 22.07 -16.67
CA SER A 81 -23.53 21.18 -15.53
C SER A 81 -24.68 20.22 -15.86
N PHE A 82 -25.72 20.71 -16.53
CA PHE A 82 -26.86 19.89 -16.94
C PHE A 82 -26.44 18.76 -17.90
N CYS A 83 -25.60 19.06 -18.90
CA CYS A 83 -25.14 18.04 -19.84
C CYS A 83 -24.28 16.98 -19.15
N TRP A 84 -23.43 17.37 -18.18
CA TRP A 84 -22.63 16.43 -17.39
C TRP A 84 -23.49 15.49 -16.53
N GLU A 85 -24.56 16.01 -15.93
CA GLU A 85 -25.45 15.22 -15.07
C GLU A 85 -26.43 14.33 -15.86
N SER A 86 -26.91 14.82 -17.01
CA SER A 86 -27.91 14.16 -17.86
C SER A 86 -27.49 12.79 -18.41
N VAL A 87 -26.17 12.51 -18.47
CA VAL A 87 -25.62 11.21 -18.93
C VAL A 87 -26.05 10.05 -18.03
N THR A 88 -26.43 10.32 -16.77
CA THR A 88 -26.84 9.30 -15.80
C THR A 88 -28.32 8.92 -15.90
N THR A 89 -29.15 9.78 -16.49
CA THR A 89 -30.62 9.66 -16.52
C THR A 89 -31.09 9.34 -17.93
N SER A 90 -30.73 8.16 -18.41
CA SER A 90 -31.16 7.68 -19.73
C SER A 90 -32.59 7.14 -19.70
N ASP A 91 -33.57 7.97 -19.37
CA ASP A 91 -34.99 7.63 -19.53
C ASP A 91 -35.91 8.83 -19.80
N ILE A 92 -35.37 9.90 -20.40
CA ILE A 92 -36.19 11.02 -20.87
C ILE A 92 -36.29 10.93 -22.39
N THR A 93 -37.36 10.28 -22.83
CA THR A 93 -38.04 10.58 -24.09
C THR A 93 -38.18 12.10 -24.26
N THR A 94 -37.72 12.61 -25.41
CA THR A 94 -37.81 13.99 -25.95
C THR A 94 -36.67 14.96 -25.61
N PRO A 95 -36.44 15.96 -26.48
CA PRO A 95 -35.91 15.90 -27.83
C PRO A 95 -34.49 16.47 -27.83
N GLU A 96 -33.55 15.79 -28.49
CA GLU A 96 -32.30 16.39 -29.00
C GLU A 96 -31.44 17.30 -28.07
N GLY A 97 -31.56 17.18 -26.74
CA GLY A 97 -30.81 18.00 -25.78
C GLY A 97 -29.52 17.29 -25.39
N CYS A 98 -28.38 17.79 -25.88
CA CYS A 98 -27.07 17.12 -25.88
C CYS A 98 -27.00 15.88 -26.81
N LEU A 99 -27.47 16.04 -28.06
CA LEU A 99 -27.05 15.15 -29.13
C LEU A 99 -25.54 15.22 -29.33
N VAL A 100 -24.84 14.12 -29.07
CA VAL A 100 -23.63 13.77 -29.82
C VAL A 100 -24.07 13.32 -31.23
N GLU A 101 -24.84 14.15 -31.91
CA GLU A 101 -25.48 13.82 -33.18
C GLU A 101 -25.58 15.14 -33.95
N GLY A 102 -24.43 15.54 -34.50
CA GLY A 102 -24.31 16.85 -35.12
C GLY A 102 -22.99 17.13 -35.85
N VAL A 103 -21.96 16.30 -35.70
CA VAL A 103 -20.80 16.36 -36.60
C VAL A 103 -21.05 15.45 -37.79
N LYS A 104 -21.76 15.99 -38.78
CA LYS A 104 -21.84 15.43 -40.13
C LYS A 104 -20.52 15.68 -40.86
N SER A 105 -19.44 15.03 -40.43
CA SER A 105 -18.18 14.94 -41.19
C SER A 105 -17.22 13.92 -40.56
N ASN A 106 -17.27 12.67 -41.04
CA ASN A 106 -16.17 11.69 -41.11
C ASN A 106 -15.30 11.40 -39.86
N MET A 107 -15.60 11.95 -38.70
CA MET A 107 -14.79 11.81 -37.50
C MET A 107 -15.65 11.10 -36.46
N LYS A 108 -15.73 9.78 -36.59
CA LYS A 108 -16.16 8.89 -35.50
C LYS A 108 -15.06 8.93 -34.43
N LEU A 109 -15.00 9.99 -33.63
CA LEU A 109 -13.99 10.07 -32.57
C LEU A 109 -14.18 8.98 -31.51
N LEU A 110 -15.37 8.39 -31.36
CA LEU A 110 -15.61 7.26 -30.47
C LEU A 110 -16.86 6.45 -30.90
N PRO A 111 -16.81 5.11 -30.95
CA PRO A 111 -17.94 4.28 -31.40
C PRO A 111 -19.13 4.30 -30.42
N ASN A 112 -18.92 4.67 -29.15
CA ASN A 112 -19.95 4.76 -28.12
C ASN A 112 -19.68 5.92 -27.15
N PRO A 113 -20.17 7.14 -27.42
CA PRO A 113 -19.87 8.32 -26.59
C PRO A 113 -20.44 8.21 -25.17
N LYS A 114 -21.62 7.59 -25.00
CA LYS A 114 -22.26 7.38 -23.69
C LYS A 114 -21.42 6.50 -22.77
N ALA A 115 -20.91 5.39 -23.28
CA ALA A 115 -20.09 4.45 -22.51
C ALA A 115 -18.75 5.08 -22.08
N ALA A 116 -18.16 5.93 -22.93
CA ALA A 116 -16.92 6.60 -22.61
C ALA A 116 -17.07 7.70 -21.55
N ILE A 117 -18.13 8.51 -21.63
CA ILE A 117 -18.40 9.52 -20.61
C ILE A 117 -18.69 8.86 -19.27
N TYR A 118 -19.48 7.77 -19.27
CA TYR A 118 -19.71 6.97 -18.07
C TYR A 118 -18.39 6.42 -17.51
N PHE A 119 -17.52 5.86 -18.35
CA PHE A 119 -16.21 5.36 -17.93
C PHE A 119 -15.34 6.45 -17.29
N ILE A 120 -15.22 7.62 -17.92
CA ILE A 120 -14.43 8.76 -17.40
C ILE A 120 -14.97 9.21 -16.04
N ARG A 121 -16.29 9.24 -15.86
CA ARG A 121 -16.93 9.65 -14.61
C ARG A 121 -16.70 8.68 -13.46
N TRP A 122 -16.57 7.38 -13.73
CA TRP A 122 -16.37 6.33 -12.72
C TRP A 122 -14.90 5.98 -12.46
N LEU A 123 -14.02 6.30 -13.40
CA LEU A 123 -12.59 6.00 -13.32
C LEU A 123 -11.94 6.43 -12.00
N PRO A 124 -12.07 7.68 -11.51
CA PRO A 124 -11.38 8.08 -10.28
C PRO A 124 -11.95 7.40 -9.02
N GLN A 125 -13.22 7.01 -9.01
CA GLN A 125 -13.87 6.26 -7.94
C GLN A 125 -13.35 4.81 -7.91
N VAL A 126 -13.28 4.17 -9.08
CA VAL A 126 -12.73 2.81 -9.20
C VAL A 126 -11.26 2.78 -8.80
N MET A 127 -10.46 3.78 -9.17
CA MET A 127 -9.06 3.88 -8.74
C MET A 127 -8.91 4.02 -7.22
N LEU A 128 -9.80 4.77 -6.57
CA LEU A 128 -9.79 4.90 -5.11
C LEU A 128 -10.13 3.56 -4.42
N VAL A 129 -11.15 2.86 -4.91
CA VAL A 129 -11.50 1.51 -4.43
C VAL A 129 -10.36 0.52 -4.67
N GLN A 130 -9.70 0.59 -5.83
CA GLN A 130 -8.55 -0.24 -6.15
C GLN A 130 -7.37 0.02 -5.20
N ALA A 131 -7.06 1.28 -4.88
CA ALA A 131 -6.03 1.63 -3.91
C ALA A 131 -6.34 1.08 -2.51
N PHE A 132 -7.61 1.17 -2.09
CA PHE A 132 -8.06 0.57 -0.83
C PHE A 132 -7.88 -0.95 -0.82
N LEU A 133 -8.29 -1.63 -1.91
CA LEU A 133 -8.17 -3.08 -2.02
C LEU A 133 -6.71 -3.56 -1.98
N PHE A 134 -5.78 -2.81 -2.55
CA PHE A 134 -4.35 -3.12 -2.47
C PHE A 134 -3.71 -2.85 -1.10
N ALA A 135 -4.32 -2.00 -0.27
CA ALA A 135 -3.87 -1.83 1.11
C ALA A 135 -4.25 -3.01 2.02
N VAL A 136 -5.36 -3.70 1.72
CA VAL A 136 -5.91 -4.77 2.56
C VAL A 136 -4.90 -5.91 2.83
N PRO A 137 -4.21 -6.49 1.83
CA PRO A 137 -3.27 -7.58 2.07
C PRO A 137 -2.14 -7.21 3.05
N SER A 138 -1.57 -6.01 2.93
CA SER A 138 -0.50 -5.55 3.83
C SER A 138 -1.00 -5.32 5.25
N ILE A 139 -2.23 -4.80 5.39
CA ILE A 139 -2.87 -4.64 6.70
C ILE A 139 -3.11 -6.03 7.33
N CYS A 140 -3.67 -6.97 6.57
CA CYS A 140 -3.87 -8.35 7.01
C CYS A 140 -2.55 -9.03 7.40
N TRP A 141 -1.48 -8.82 6.64
CA TRP A 141 -0.15 -9.36 6.95
C TRP A 141 0.36 -8.90 8.31
N HIS A 142 0.26 -7.59 8.61
CA HIS A 142 0.67 -7.04 9.89
C HIS A 142 -0.12 -7.62 11.07
N PHE A 143 -1.43 -7.75 10.91
CA PHE A 143 -2.30 -8.26 11.98
C PHE A 143 -2.13 -9.76 12.22
N VAL A 144 -1.98 -10.57 11.17
CA VAL A 144 -1.95 -12.03 11.29
C VAL A 144 -0.54 -12.56 11.57
N VAL A 145 0.44 -12.07 10.82
CA VAL A 145 1.80 -12.65 10.78
C VAL A 145 2.83 -11.71 11.41
N GLY A 146 2.70 -10.39 11.21
CA GLY A 146 3.68 -9.40 11.63
C GLY A 146 4.08 -9.53 13.10
N GLY A 147 3.10 -9.57 14.01
CA GLY A 147 3.38 -9.72 15.45
C GLY A 147 4.10 -11.02 15.82
N ARG A 148 3.72 -12.15 15.21
CA ARG A 148 4.33 -13.45 15.48
C ARG A 148 5.75 -13.53 14.93
N LEU A 149 5.94 -13.07 13.70
CA LEU A 149 7.24 -13.10 13.04
C LEU A 149 8.25 -12.19 13.75
N ALA A 150 7.83 -10.99 14.18
CA ALA A 150 8.67 -10.09 14.98
C ALA A 150 9.16 -10.75 16.28
N GLY A 151 8.27 -11.48 16.97
CA GLY A 151 8.62 -12.22 18.17
C GLY A 151 9.70 -13.28 17.92
N HIS A 152 9.52 -14.12 16.89
CA HIS A 152 10.48 -15.16 16.53
C HIS A 152 11.83 -14.61 16.09
N VAL A 153 11.85 -13.58 15.23
CA VAL A 153 13.12 -13.02 14.75
C VAL A 153 13.90 -12.36 15.90
N ARG A 154 13.21 -11.67 16.82
CA ARG A 154 13.85 -11.11 18.02
C ARG A 154 14.44 -12.20 18.92
N PHE A 155 13.70 -13.28 19.14
CA PHE A 155 14.19 -14.41 19.92
C PHE A 155 15.48 -15.00 19.31
N ILE A 156 15.50 -15.16 17.98
CA ILE A 156 16.69 -15.64 17.26
C ILE A 156 17.87 -14.65 17.42
N GLN A 157 17.64 -13.33 17.33
CA GLN A 157 18.70 -12.33 17.51
C GLN A 157 19.32 -12.37 18.90
N LEU A 158 18.51 -12.55 19.95
CA LEU A 158 18.99 -12.68 21.32
C LEU A 158 19.87 -13.92 21.49
N LEU A 159 19.42 -15.07 20.99
CA LEU A 159 20.21 -16.30 21.01
C LEU A 159 21.51 -16.15 20.22
N LEU A 160 21.48 -15.48 19.07
CA LEU A 160 22.68 -15.26 18.26
C LEU A 160 23.72 -14.43 19.00
N ASN A 161 23.29 -13.38 19.71
CA ASN A 161 24.16 -12.53 20.51
C ASN A 161 24.75 -13.29 21.70
N ASP A 162 23.93 -14.08 22.42
CA ASP A 162 24.40 -14.89 23.54
C ASP A 162 25.42 -15.96 23.09
N MET A 163 25.14 -16.63 21.97
CA MET A 163 26.10 -17.56 21.36
C MET A 163 27.38 -16.84 20.93
N TYR A 164 27.29 -15.66 20.31
CA TYR A 164 28.45 -14.87 19.92
C TYR A 164 29.31 -14.47 21.13
N GLU A 165 28.69 -14.05 22.22
CA GLU A 165 29.40 -13.76 23.47
C GLU A 165 30.05 -15.00 24.09
N ALA A 166 29.36 -16.14 24.07
CA ALA A 166 29.91 -17.41 24.53
C ALA A 166 31.12 -17.83 23.68
N PHE A 167 31.02 -17.73 22.36
CA PHE A 167 32.15 -17.98 21.44
C PHE A 167 33.31 -17.02 21.67
N ARG A 168 33.04 -15.74 21.96
CA ARG A 168 34.09 -14.75 22.27
C ARG A 168 34.82 -15.05 23.58
N LYS A 169 34.13 -15.66 24.55
CA LYS A 169 34.68 -16.03 25.87
C LYS A 169 35.44 -17.35 25.85
N LEU A 170 35.22 -18.20 24.84
CA LEU A 170 36.07 -19.38 24.67
C LEU A 170 37.51 -18.89 24.45
N PRO A 171 38.47 -19.27 25.31
CA PRO A 171 39.86 -19.12 24.94
C PRO A 171 40.00 -19.86 23.62
N THR A 172 40.68 -19.25 22.64
CA THR A 172 41.19 -20.00 21.50
C THR A 172 42.00 -21.14 22.10
N ALA A 173 41.38 -22.31 22.22
CA ALA A 173 42.10 -23.53 22.53
C ALA A 173 43.06 -23.65 21.35
N ASP A 174 44.30 -23.28 21.63
CA ASP A 174 45.39 -23.39 20.69
C ASP A 174 45.32 -24.81 20.13
N TYR A 175 44.97 -24.94 18.86
CA TYR A 175 45.25 -26.15 18.09
C TYR A 175 46.75 -26.20 17.84
N GLU A 176 47.55 -25.99 18.87
CA GLU A 176 48.99 -26.01 18.81
C GLU A 176 49.42 -27.44 19.08
N ASN A 177 49.31 -28.31 18.07
CA ASN A 177 50.10 -29.54 17.90
C ASN A 177 50.40 -30.37 19.17
N LYS A 178 49.49 -30.47 20.15
CA LYS A 178 49.65 -31.40 21.27
C LYS A 178 48.89 -32.67 20.94
N PRO A 179 49.57 -33.81 20.76
CA PRO A 179 48.89 -35.08 20.56
C PRO A 179 48.01 -35.35 21.79
N TYR A 180 46.81 -35.88 21.52
CA TYR A 180 45.82 -36.29 22.51
C TYR A 180 46.50 -37.06 23.66
N ASP A 181 46.39 -36.54 24.89
CA ASP A 181 46.95 -37.16 26.08
C ASP A 181 45.88 -38.03 26.75
N GLU A 182 45.92 -39.34 26.43
CA GLU A 182 45.07 -40.38 27.01
C GLU A 182 45.23 -40.53 28.53
N SER A 183 46.22 -39.88 29.17
CA SER A 183 46.48 -40.02 30.61
C SER A 183 45.42 -39.35 31.51
N SER A 184 44.52 -38.54 30.94
CA SER A 184 43.45 -37.88 31.68
C SER A 184 42.16 -38.69 31.82
N GLU A 185 42.06 -39.87 31.21
CA GLU A 185 40.84 -40.71 31.25
C GLU A 185 40.85 -41.77 32.38
N CYS A 186 41.92 -41.87 33.16
CA CYS A 186 41.97 -42.79 34.31
C CYS A 186 41.50 -42.10 35.60
N PHE A 187 40.18 -42.05 35.80
CA PHE A 187 39.60 -41.88 37.14
C PHE A 187 39.55 -43.26 37.82
N ASN A 188 40.40 -43.45 38.84
CA ASN A 188 40.27 -44.50 39.85
C ASN A 188 39.25 -44.09 40.92
#